data_AF-A0A950VRY1-F1
#
_entry.id   AF-A0A950VRY1-F1
#
_cell.length_a   1.000
_cell.length_b   1.000
_cell.length_c   1.000
_cell.angle_alpha   90.00
_cell.angle_beta   90.00
_cell.angle_gamma   90.00
#
_symmetry.space_group_name_H-M   'P 1'
#
loop_
_entity.id
_entity.type
_entity.pdbx_description
1 polymer ?
#
loop_
_entity_poly.entity_id
_entity_poly.type
_entity_poly.pdbx_seq_one_letter_code
_entity_poly.pdbx_strand_id
1 'polypeptide(L)'
;MNETKQSSGFAQIVAALSLFVALYLATFFVGRFASQMAGAFFNQWVALVSVVMATFGTIAIFEHGAWNLGIFVPPKLATREFLLGCAFAVLLIGVADGLVLLTTRLHHVAGNAFPWAELIAVYLPAVFHEELLFRGYPFQKIWKWHRGAAIFFSSIVFAALHAGNNAFSILAMANLFFAGILLALAYARYERLWFPIGIHLAWNLLSGPILGYNVSGYESSESVLRTVGRGEPWLTGGYFGIEGSVWIVIVELAGIALLLRRKQWIRRSVD
;
A
#
# COMPACT_ATOMS: atom_id res chain seq x y z
N MET A 1 -8.59 -37.95 11.30
CA MET A 1 -8.11 -37.82 9.90
C MET A 1 -8.04 -36.36 9.39
N ASN A 2 -8.33 -35.34 10.22
CA ASN A 2 -8.29 -33.91 9.81
C ASN A 2 -7.00 -33.16 10.21
N GLU A 3 -6.35 -33.52 11.31
CA GLU A 3 -5.17 -32.78 11.80
C GLU A 3 -3.94 -32.92 10.91
N THR A 4 -3.70 -34.11 10.32
CA THR A 4 -2.55 -34.37 9.44
C THR A 4 -2.63 -33.65 8.10
N LYS A 5 -3.84 -33.37 7.60
CA LYS A 5 -4.08 -32.64 6.34
C LYS A 5 -4.00 -31.12 6.55
N GLN A 6 -4.39 -30.65 7.73
CA GLN A 6 -4.30 -29.24 8.13
C GLN A 6 -2.86 -28.85 8.48
N SER A 7 -2.09 -29.72 9.15
CA SER A 7 -0.68 -29.49 9.45
C SER A 7 0.18 -29.47 8.18
N SER A 8 -0.12 -30.33 7.19
CA SER A 8 0.57 -30.30 5.89
C SER A 8 0.30 -29.02 5.10
N GLY A 9 -0.94 -28.49 5.16
CA GLY A 9 -1.30 -27.24 4.49
C GLY A 9 -0.63 -26.01 5.12
N PHE A 10 -0.57 -25.95 6.44
CA PHE A 10 0.12 -24.85 7.14
C PHE A 10 1.64 -24.86 6.88
N ALA A 11 2.28 -26.02 6.90
CA ALA A 11 3.70 -26.15 6.59
C ALA A 11 4.04 -25.67 5.17
N GLN A 12 3.18 -25.96 4.19
CA GLN A 12 3.36 -25.47 2.81
C GLN A 12 3.23 -23.95 2.71
N ILE A 13 2.31 -23.34 3.47
CA ILE A 13 2.19 -21.87 3.53
C ILE A 13 3.47 -21.28 4.08
N VAL A 14 3.95 -21.78 5.23
CA VAL A 14 5.19 -21.30 5.85
C VAL A 14 6.36 -21.44 4.88
N ALA A 15 6.53 -22.59 4.25
CA ALA A 15 7.63 -22.83 3.30
C ALA A 15 7.58 -21.87 2.10
N ALA A 16 6.39 -21.64 1.52
CA ALA A 16 6.21 -20.70 0.41
C ALA A 16 6.53 -19.25 0.82
N LEU A 17 6.07 -18.82 2.00
CA LEU A 17 6.36 -17.49 2.53
C LEU A 17 7.84 -17.32 2.85
N SER A 18 8.50 -18.34 3.40
CA SER A 18 9.94 -18.33 3.65
C SER A 18 10.74 -18.20 2.34
N LEU A 19 10.37 -18.94 1.29
CA LEU A 19 11.01 -18.80 -0.01
C LEU A 19 10.79 -17.40 -0.59
N PHE A 20 9.56 -16.89 -0.54
CA PHE A 20 9.24 -15.55 -1.01
C PHE A 20 10.13 -14.49 -0.34
N VAL A 21 10.22 -14.52 0.99
CA VAL A 21 11.04 -13.58 1.76
C VAL A 21 12.52 -13.74 1.40
N ALA A 22 13.02 -14.96 1.29
CA ALA A 22 14.41 -15.22 0.92
C ALA A 22 14.74 -14.68 -0.48
N LEU A 23 13.90 -14.94 -1.48
CA LEU A 23 14.06 -14.42 -2.84
C LEU A 23 13.99 -12.89 -2.87
N TYR A 24 13.04 -12.30 -2.15
CA TYR A 24 12.89 -10.84 -2.07
C TYR A 24 14.14 -10.19 -1.47
N LEU A 25 14.60 -10.67 -0.31
CA LEU A 25 15.78 -10.10 0.35
C LEU A 25 17.04 -10.30 -0.48
N ALA A 26 17.25 -11.49 -1.05
CA ALA A 26 18.41 -11.77 -1.88
C ALA A 26 18.48 -10.84 -3.10
N THR A 27 17.36 -10.72 -3.84
CA THR A 27 17.30 -9.86 -5.03
C THR A 27 17.39 -8.38 -4.66
N PHE A 28 16.79 -7.95 -3.54
CA PHE A 28 16.85 -6.57 -3.06
C PHE A 28 18.26 -6.15 -2.69
N PHE A 29 18.97 -6.94 -1.90
CA PHE A 29 20.34 -6.59 -1.48
C PHE A 29 21.33 -6.65 -2.64
N VAL A 30 21.23 -7.66 -3.52
CA VAL A 30 22.07 -7.73 -4.73
C VAL A 30 21.78 -6.57 -5.68
N GLY A 31 20.51 -6.28 -5.93
CA GLY A 31 20.09 -5.17 -6.78
C GLY A 31 20.53 -3.83 -6.24
N ARG A 32 20.42 -3.61 -4.92
CA ARG A 32 20.87 -2.38 -4.27
C ARG A 32 22.39 -2.22 -4.38
N PHE A 33 23.14 -3.28 -4.12
CA PHE A 33 24.60 -3.29 -4.26
C PHE A 33 25.02 -2.97 -5.70
N ALA A 34 24.40 -3.62 -6.70
CA ALA A 34 24.67 -3.35 -8.11
C ALA A 34 24.32 -1.91 -8.51
N SER A 35 23.18 -1.39 -8.05
CA SER A 35 22.74 -0.01 -8.31
C SER A 35 23.75 1.01 -7.76
N GLN A 36 24.24 0.79 -6.53
CA GLN A 36 25.27 1.63 -5.91
C GLN A 36 26.59 1.60 -6.70
N MET A 37 27.03 0.42 -7.13
CA MET A 37 28.23 0.26 -7.95
C MET A 37 28.12 0.95 -9.32
N ALA A 38 26.91 1.02 -9.88
CA ALA A 38 26.64 1.69 -11.15
C ALA A 38 26.43 3.21 -11.02
N GLY A 39 26.46 3.76 -9.80
CA GLY A 39 26.14 5.18 -9.55
C GLY A 39 24.68 5.55 -9.83
N ALA A 40 23.79 4.57 -9.97
CA ALA A 40 22.37 4.77 -10.21
C ALA A 40 21.60 4.64 -8.88
N PHE A 41 20.69 5.55 -8.57
CA PHE A 41 19.91 5.54 -7.32
C PHE A 41 18.42 5.29 -7.59
N PHE A 42 18.08 4.10 -8.11
CA PHE A 42 16.69 3.71 -8.39
C PHE A 42 16.14 2.75 -7.31
N ASN A 43 16.17 3.17 -6.04
CA ASN A 43 15.81 2.30 -4.91
C ASN A 43 14.41 1.66 -5.06
N GLN A 44 13.42 2.42 -5.54
CA GLN A 44 12.05 1.92 -5.71
C GLN A 44 11.93 0.91 -6.87
N TRP A 45 12.70 1.08 -7.94
CA TRP A 45 12.75 0.09 -9.02
C TRP A 45 13.44 -1.20 -8.60
N VAL A 46 14.53 -1.11 -7.82
CA VAL A 46 15.16 -2.29 -7.22
C VAL A 46 14.16 -3.04 -6.35
N ALA A 47 13.40 -2.33 -5.50
CA ALA A 47 12.37 -2.91 -4.65
C ALA A 47 11.28 -3.61 -5.49
N LEU A 48 10.75 -2.93 -6.52
CA LEU A 48 9.75 -3.49 -7.42
C LEU A 48 10.25 -4.74 -8.16
N VAL A 49 11.44 -4.70 -8.74
CA VAL A 49 12.03 -5.87 -9.40
C VAL A 49 12.19 -7.02 -8.43
N SER A 50 12.63 -6.74 -7.20
CA SER A 50 12.83 -7.76 -6.17
C SER A 50 11.53 -8.46 -5.78
N VAL A 51 10.44 -7.70 -5.60
CA VAL A 51 9.14 -8.31 -5.25
C VAL A 51 8.53 -9.05 -6.45
N VAL A 52 8.75 -8.57 -7.68
CA VAL A 52 8.33 -9.28 -8.90
C VAL A 52 9.05 -10.62 -9.00
N MET A 53 10.38 -10.64 -8.83
CA MET A 53 11.19 -11.87 -8.85
C MET A 53 10.78 -12.83 -7.74
N ALA A 54 10.58 -12.34 -6.52
CA ALA A 54 10.09 -13.16 -5.40
C ALA A 54 8.71 -13.76 -5.67
N THR A 55 7.80 -12.96 -6.21
CA THR A 55 6.43 -13.37 -6.56
C THR A 55 6.45 -14.48 -7.60
N PHE A 56 7.07 -14.24 -8.76
CA PHE A 56 7.07 -15.21 -9.85
C PHE A 56 7.93 -16.44 -9.55
N GLY A 57 9.06 -16.27 -8.86
CA GLY A 57 9.91 -17.39 -8.43
C GLY A 57 9.17 -18.32 -7.47
N THR A 58 8.45 -17.75 -6.49
CA THR A 58 7.67 -18.56 -5.55
C THR A 58 6.48 -19.25 -6.24
N ILE A 59 5.78 -18.54 -7.13
CA ILE A 59 4.68 -19.13 -7.92
C ILE A 59 5.19 -20.27 -8.82
N ALA A 60 6.36 -20.12 -9.44
CA ALA A 60 6.94 -21.16 -10.29
C ALA A 60 7.27 -22.44 -9.49
N ILE A 61 7.78 -22.29 -8.27
CA ILE A 61 8.22 -23.43 -7.44
C ILE A 61 7.06 -24.07 -6.68
N PHE A 62 6.24 -23.28 -5.96
CA PHE A 62 5.21 -23.80 -5.06
C PHE A 62 3.84 -23.96 -5.71
N GLU A 63 3.54 -23.17 -6.73
CA GLU A 63 2.23 -23.20 -7.41
C GLU A 63 2.33 -23.77 -8.82
N HIS A 64 3.52 -24.23 -9.23
CA HIS A 64 3.80 -24.74 -10.58
C HIS A 64 3.37 -23.78 -11.71
N GLY A 65 3.52 -22.48 -11.46
CA GLY A 65 3.09 -21.43 -12.40
C GLY A 65 1.60 -21.07 -12.34
N ALA A 66 0.78 -21.80 -11.57
CA ALA A 66 -0.66 -21.65 -11.53
C ALA A 66 -1.11 -20.79 -10.33
N TRP A 67 -0.94 -19.47 -10.43
CA TRP A 67 -1.48 -18.54 -9.45
C TRP A 67 -2.06 -17.28 -10.08
N ASN A 68 -3.31 -16.95 -9.75
CA ASN A 68 -3.95 -15.72 -10.21
C ASN A 68 -3.74 -14.60 -9.19
N LEU A 69 -2.84 -13.66 -9.49
CA LEU A 69 -2.60 -12.46 -8.68
C LEU A 69 -3.73 -11.42 -8.79
N GLY A 70 -4.63 -11.57 -9.75
CA GLY A 70 -5.69 -10.61 -10.03
C GLY A 70 -5.21 -9.35 -10.76
N ILE A 71 -4.04 -9.41 -11.41
CA ILE A 71 -3.48 -8.34 -12.26
C ILE A 71 -3.84 -8.56 -13.73
N PHE A 72 -3.71 -9.79 -14.22
CA PHE A 72 -3.97 -10.16 -15.61
C PHE A 72 -5.48 -10.34 -15.85
N VAL A 73 -6.18 -9.21 -15.99
CA VAL A 73 -7.63 -9.15 -16.26
C VAL A 73 -7.91 -8.29 -17.49
N PRO A 74 -9.11 -8.35 -18.10
CA PRO A 74 -9.44 -7.51 -19.25
C PRO A 74 -9.21 -6.02 -18.96
N PRO A 75 -8.60 -5.24 -19.87
CA PRO A 75 -8.22 -3.85 -19.61
C PRO A 75 -9.37 -2.98 -19.10
N LYS A 76 -10.57 -3.10 -19.70
CA LYS A 76 -11.77 -2.35 -19.27
C LYS A 76 -12.10 -2.58 -17.79
N LEU A 77 -11.87 -3.80 -17.29
CA LEU A 77 -12.15 -4.17 -15.91
C LEU A 77 -11.07 -3.65 -14.97
N ALA A 78 -9.80 -3.79 -15.34
CA ALA A 78 -8.66 -3.19 -14.64
C ALA A 78 -8.83 -1.68 -14.48
N THR A 79 -9.09 -0.97 -15.59
CA THR A 79 -9.30 0.48 -15.60
C THR A 79 -10.47 0.89 -14.71
N ARG A 80 -11.61 0.18 -14.79
CA ARG A 80 -12.76 0.49 -13.93
C ARG A 80 -12.42 0.38 -12.45
N GLU A 81 -11.76 -0.69 -12.04
CA GLU A 81 -11.39 -0.90 -10.63
C GLU A 81 -10.35 0.09 -10.16
N PHE A 82 -9.34 0.36 -10.97
CA PHE A 82 -8.34 1.38 -10.70
C PHE A 82 -9.00 2.76 -10.51
N LEU A 83 -9.85 3.20 -11.44
CA LEU A 83 -10.53 4.49 -11.36
C LEU A 83 -11.49 4.60 -10.16
N LEU A 84 -12.19 3.51 -9.83
CA LEU A 84 -13.01 3.47 -8.62
C LEU A 84 -12.14 3.59 -7.35
N GLY A 85 -10.94 3.01 -7.36
CA GLY A 85 -9.97 3.14 -6.28
C GLY A 85 -9.48 4.57 -6.15
N CYS A 86 -9.12 5.21 -7.27
CA CYS A 86 -8.70 6.60 -7.28
C CYS A 86 -9.80 7.52 -6.75
N ALA A 87 -11.04 7.36 -7.23
CA ALA A 87 -12.17 8.16 -6.76
C ALA A 87 -12.44 7.97 -5.25
N PHE A 88 -12.26 6.75 -4.74
CA PHE A 88 -12.37 6.46 -3.32
C PHE A 88 -11.30 7.19 -2.50
N ALA A 89 -10.03 7.12 -2.91
CA ALA A 89 -8.95 7.83 -2.22
C ALA A 89 -9.10 9.35 -2.28
N VAL A 90 -9.48 9.90 -3.44
CA VAL A 90 -9.74 11.35 -3.62
C VAL A 90 -10.80 11.84 -2.64
N LEU A 91 -11.87 11.07 -2.43
CA LEU A 91 -12.90 11.41 -1.46
C LEU A 91 -12.34 11.43 -0.03
N LEU A 92 -11.62 10.38 0.38
CA LEU A 92 -11.11 10.28 1.75
C LEU A 92 -10.07 11.35 2.05
N ILE A 93 -9.06 11.50 1.19
CA ILE A 93 -8.02 12.53 1.36
C ILE A 93 -8.60 13.94 1.23
N GLY A 94 -9.52 14.18 0.28
CA GLY A 94 -10.16 15.49 0.15
C GLY A 94 -10.95 15.90 1.39
N VAL A 95 -11.65 14.95 2.04
CA VAL A 95 -12.32 15.19 3.31
C VAL A 95 -11.30 15.44 4.44
N ALA A 96 -10.25 14.63 4.53
CA ALA A 96 -9.22 14.81 5.55
C ALA A 96 -8.48 16.14 5.41
N ASP A 97 -8.09 16.52 4.19
CA ASP A 97 -7.47 17.81 3.88
C ASP A 97 -8.40 18.96 4.26
N GLY A 98 -9.68 18.90 3.85
CA GLY A 98 -10.68 19.89 4.27
C GLY A 98 -10.77 20.04 5.79
N LEU A 99 -10.75 18.94 6.54
CA LEU A 99 -10.74 18.97 8.01
C LEU A 99 -9.45 19.57 8.59
N VAL A 100 -8.28 19.25 8.01
CA VAL A 100 -7.00 19.88 8.38
C VAL A 100 -7.05 21.38 8.17
N LEU A 101 -7.50 21.84 7.00
CA LEU A 101 -7.60 23.27 6.68
C LEU A 101 -8.59 24.00 7.59
N LEU A 102 -9.71 23.38 7.94
CA LEU A 102 -10.72 23.96 8.82
C LEU A 102 -10.30 24.02 10.29
N THR A 103 -9.43 23.11 10.74
CA THR A 103 -9.06 22.97 12.17
C THR A 103 -7.68 23.51 12.49
N THR A 104 -6.95 23.99 11.50
CA THR A 104 -5.59 24.51 11.66
C THR A 104 -5.42 25.84 10.93
N ARG A 105 -4.19 26.39 10.90
CA ARG A 105 -3.87 27.57 10.08
C ARG A 105 -3.16 27.19 8.78
N LEU A 106 -3.27 25.93 8.38
CA LEU A 106 -2.76 25.48 7.08
C LEU A 106 -3.66 26.02 5.97
N HIS A 107 -3.06 26.33 4.84
CA HIS A 107 -3.75 26.70 3.62
C HIS A 107 -2.89 26.34 2.41
N HIS A 108 -3.57 26.11 1.29
CA HIS A 108 -2.92 25.81 0.03
C HIS A 108 -2.54 27.12 -0.69
N VAL A 109 -1.30 27.17 -1.15
CA VAL A 109 -0.82 28.19 -2.10
C VAL A 109 -0.39 27.51 -3.38
N ALA A 110 -0.27 28.27 -4.47
CA ALA A 110 0.26 27.73 -5.73
C ALA A 110 1.68 27.18 -5.51
N GLY A 111 1.88 25.95 -5.97
CA GLY A 111 3.20 25.33 -6.06
C GLY A 111 3.87 25.63 -7.40
N ASN A 112 4.88 24.82 -7.73
CA ASN A 112 5.69 25.03 -8.93
C ASN A 112 5.12 24.28 -10.12
N ALA A 113 5.10 22.95 -10.03
CA ALA A 113 4.61 22.05 -11.07
C ALA A 113 4.38 20.65 -10.48
N PHE A 114 3.84 19.75 -11.32
CA PHE A 114 3.69 18.34 -10.98
C PHE A 114 5.03 17.61 -11.19
N PRO A 115 5.54 16.84 -10.22
CA PRO A 115 6.85 16.17 -10.27
C PRO A 115 6.81 14.91 -11.16
N TRP A 116 6.77 15.08 -12.48
CA TRP A 116 6.69 13.96 -13.43
C TRP A 116 7.84 12.96 -13.32
N ALA A 117 9.05 13.43 -13.00
CA ALA A 117 10.20 12.56 -12.82
C ALA A 117 10.04 11.65 -11.60
N GLU A 118 9.57 12.17 -10.46
CA GLU A 118 9.31 11.37 -9.26
C GLU A 118 8.11 10.45 -9.41
N LEU A 119 7.10 10.83 -10.22
CA LEU A 119 6.00 9.93 -10.55
C LEU A 119 6.54 8.60 -11.09
N ILE A 120 7.49 8.68 -12.04
CA ILE A 120 8.08 7.49 -12.68
C ILE A 120 9.17 6.86 -11.80
N ALA A 121 10.01 7.66 -11.15
CA ALA A 121 11.17 7.15 -10.41
C ALA A 121 10.82 6.62 -9.01
N VAL A 122 9.74 7.14 -8.40
CA VAL A 122 9.41 6.91 -6.98
C VAL A 122 7.98 6.41 -6.82
N TYR A 123 6.96 7.22 -7.16
CA TYR A 123 5.57 6.93 -6.79
C TYR A 123 5.01 5.67 -7.45
N LEU A 124 5.14 5.53 -8.77
CA LEU A 124 4.67 4.33 -9.47
C LEU A 124 5.38 3.07 -8.97
N PRO A 125 6.72 2.96 -8.99
CA PRO A 125 7.38 1.75 -8.58
C PRO A 125 7.14 1.41 -7.10
N ALA A 126 7.07 2.41 -6.21
CA ALA A 126 6.73 2.19 -4.80
C ALA A 126 5.33 1.57 -4.62
N VAL A 127 4.31 2.14 -5.26
CA VAL A 127 2.93 1.64 -5.13
C VAL A 127 2.81 0.20 -5.65
N PHE A 128 3.37 -0.09 -6.82
CA PHE A 128 3.34 -1.46 -7.34
C PHE A 128 4.15 -2.42 -6.46
N HIS A 129 5.30 -1.98 -5.95
CA HIS A 129 6.12 -2.76 -5.04
C HIS A 129 5.35 -3.14 -3.77
N GLU A 130 4.80 -2.13 -3.09
CA GLU A 130 4.09 -2.32 -1.83
C GLU A 130 2.82 -3.14 -2.02
N GLU A 131 2.00 -2.86 -3.05
CA GLU A 131 0.79 -3.66 -3.29
C GLU A 131 1.11 -5.12 -3.62
N LEU A 132 2.18 -5.40 -4.35
CA LEU A 132 2.63 -6.78 -4.58
C LEU A 132 3.19 -7.43 -3.31
N LEU A 133 3.90 -6.70 -2.48
CA LEU A 133 4.49 -7.20 -1.25
C LEU A 133 3.40 -7.53 -0.20
N PHE A 134 2.43 -6.63 -0.04
CA PHE A 134 1.46 -6.66 1.06
C PHE A 134 0.09 -7.20 0.67
N ARG A 135 -0.31 -7.19 -0.61
CA ARG A 135 -1.58 -7.75 -1.11
C ARG A 135 -1.39 -8.75 -2.26
N GLY A 136 -0.18 -8.92 -2.76
CA GLY A 136 0.18 -9.94 -3.74
C GLY A 136 0.35 -11.32 -3.10
N TYR A 137 1.30 -12.10 -3.60
CA TYR A 137 1.39 -13.53 -3.29
C TYR A 137 1.36 -13.88 -1.79
N PRO A 138 2.15 -13.24 -0.90
CA PRO A 138 2.16 -13.57 0.53
C PRO A 138 0.78 -13.43 1.18
N PHE A 139 0.15 -12.29 0.97
CA PHE A 139 -1.19 -12.01 1.46
C PHE A 139 -2.21 -12.99 0.90
N GLN A 140 -2.19 -13.24 -0.41
CA GLN A 140 -3.15 -14.12 -1.06
C GLN A 140 -3.01 -15.58 -0.60
N LYS A 141 -1.78 -16.02 -0.30
CA LYS A 141 -1.51 -17.34 0.27
C LYS A 141 -2.13 -17.48 1.67
N ILE A 142 -1.97 -16.48 2.52
CA ILE A 142 -2.62 -16.44 3.84
C ILE A 142 -4.13 -16.24 3.69
N TRP A 143 -4.61 -15.46 2.72
CA TRP A 143 -6.02 -15.17 2.46
C TRP A 143 -6.83 -16.43 2.16
N LYS A 144 -6.26 -17.35 1.37
CA LYS A 144 -6.87 -18.65 1.06
C LYS A 144 -6.94 -19.58 2.29
N TRP A 145 -6.09 -19.35 3.29
CA TRP A 145 -6.08 -20.13 4.54
C TRP A 145 -6.96 -19.51 5.64
N HIS A 146 -6.75 -18.23 5.94
CA HIS A 146 -7.50 -17.48 6.95
C HIS A 146 -7.55 -15.99 6.64
N ARG A 147 -8.70 -15.52 6.14
CA ARG A 147 -8.92 -14.13 5.67
C ARG A 147 -8.59 -13.07 6.70
N GLY A 148 -9.04 -13.25 7.95
CA GLY A 148 -8.77 -12.29 9.03
C GLY A 148 -7.30 -12.21 9.41
N ALA A 149 -6.57 -13.32 9.29
CA ALA A 149 -5.13 -13.36 9.57
C ALA A 149 -4.36 -12.64 8.47
N ALA A 150 -4.75 -12.84 7.20
CA ALA A 150 -4.15 -12.14 6.07
C ALA A 150 -4.28 -10.61 6.21
N ILE A 151 -5.49 -10.12 6.55
CA ILE A 151 -5.72 -8.69 6.80
C ILE A 151 -4.84 -8.20 7.95
N PHE A 152 -4.90 -8.87 9.11
CA PHE A 152 -4.19 -8.43 10.31
C PHE A 152 -2.67 -8.42 10.12
N PHE A 153 -2.09 -9.53 9.66
CA PHE A 153 -0.64 -9.64 9.49
C PHE A 153 -0.10 -8.70 8.41
N SER A 154 -0.77 -8.59 7.26
CA SER A 154 -0.36 -7.64 6.23
C SER A 154 -0.38 -6.19 6.74
N SER A 155 -1.42 -5.81 7.49
CA SER A 155 -1.55 -4.46 8.05
C SER A 155 -0.48 -4.14 9.09
N ILE A 156 -0.15 -5.10 9.98
CA ILE A 156 0.93 -4.92 10.96
C ILE A 156 2.28 -4.80 10.27
N VAL A 157 2.59 -5.71 9.33
CA VAL A 157 3.90 -5.70 8.66
C VAL A 157 4.05 -4.45 7.81
N PHE A 158 2.97 -3.98 7.16
CA PHE A 158 2.95 -2.69 6.46
C PHE A 158 3.33 -1.55 7.39
N ALA A 159 2.62 -1.38 8.52
CA ALA A 159 2.90 -0.31 9.47
C ALA A 159 4.31 -0.41 10.08
N ALA A 160 4.76 -1.63 10.43
CA ALA A 160 6.07 -1.87 11.03
C ALA A 160 7.23 -1.53 10.08
N LEU A 161 7.11 -1.83 8.79
CA LEU A 161 8.16 -1.53 7.81
C LEU A 161 8.33 -0.03 7.54
N HIS A 162 7.34 0.79 7.90
CA HIS A 162 7.43 2.24 7.81
C HIS A 162 8.03 2.91 9.06
N ALA A 163 8.34 2.15 10.11
CA ALA A 163 8.92 2.69 11.35
C ALA A 163 10.29 3.35 11.14
N GLY A 164 10.98 3.03 10.03
CA GLY A 164 12.24 3.67 9.63
C GLY A 164 12.09 4.99 8.87
N ASN A 165 10.87 5.44 8.59
CA ASN A 165 10.63 6.66 7.83
C ASN A 165 10.84 7.91 8.68
N ASN A 166 11.12 9.03 8.02
CA ASN A 166 11.33 10.32 8.67
C ASN A 166 10.07 10.77 9.42
N ALA A 167 10.25 11.35 10.61
CA ALA A 167 9.18 11.88 11.46
C ALA A 167 8.08 10.86 11.85
N PHE A 168 8.44 9.58 11.89
CA PHE A 168 7.57 8.52 12.36
C PHE A 168 7.06 8.78 13.79
N SER A 169 5.77 8.51 14.03
CA SER A 169 5.12 8.69 15.33
C SER A 169 4.14 7.55 15.63
N ILE A 170 3.68 7.46 16.88
CA ILE A 170 2.65 6.46 17.26
C ILE A 170 1.35 6.67 16.47
N LEU A 171 0.98 7.93 16.20
CA LEU A 171 -0.21 8.24 15.41
C LEU A 171 0.00 7.82 13.94
N ALA A 172 1.17 8.07 13.37
CA ALA A 172 1.53 7.58 12.04
C ALA A 172 1.50 6.05 11.97
N MET A 173 2.00 5.34 12.99
CA MET A 173 1.88 3.88 13.08
C MET A 173 0.43 3.41 13.05
N ALA A 174 -0.45 4.08 13.82
CA ALA A 174 -1.88 3.75 13.86
C ALA A 174 -2.55 3.99 12.50
N ASN A 175 -2.26 5.12 11.84
CA ASN A 175 -2.76 5.42 10.49
C ASN A 175 -2.28 4.37 9.49
N LEU A 176 -0.99 4.06 9.45
CA LEU A 176 -0.46 3.03 8.55
C LEU A 176 -1.07 1.65 8.80
N PHE A 177 -1.37 1.31 10.05
CA PHE A 177 -2.09 0.07 10.36
C PHE A 177 -3.53 0.09 9.81
N PHE A 178 -4.25 1.20 9.93
CA PHE A 178 -5.60 1.34 9.36
C PHE A 178 -5.60 1.45 7.83
N ALA A 179 -4.65 2.16 7.21
CA ALA A 179 -4.36 2.09 5.77
C ALA A 179 -4.10 0.64 5.33
N GLY A 180 -3.35 -0.09 6.16
CA GLY A 180 -3.15 -1.53 6.11
C GLY A 180 -4.46 -2.31 5.91
N ILE A 181 -5.38 -2.12 6.85
CA ILE A 181 -6.68 -2.78 6.85
C ILE A 181 -7.51 -2.31 5.65
N LEU A 182 -7.54 -1.01 5.36
CA LEU A 182 -8.33 -0.41 4.29
C LEU A 182 -7.93 -0.98 2.92
N LEU A 183 -6.62 -1.05 2.62
CA LEU A 183 -6.12 -1.61 1.36
C LEU A 183 -6.32 -3.13 1.27
N ALA A 184 -6.21 -3.86 2.40
CA ALA A 184 -6.53 -5.29 2.43
C ALA A 184 -8.03 -5.55 2.19
N LEU A 185 -8.90 -4.71 2.75
CA LEU A 185 -10.35 -4.69 2.47
C LEU A 185 -10.68 -4.10 1.09
N ALA A 186 -9.77 -3.36 0.46
CA ALA A 186 -9.93 -3.00 -0.94
C ALA A 186 -9.63 -4.21 -1.83
N TYR A 187 -8.53 -4.93 -1.58
CA TYR A 187 -8.15 -6.10 -2.37
C TYR A 187 -9.32 -7.09 -2.52
N ALA A 188 -9.85 -7.64 -1.42
CA ALA A 188 -10.79 -8.73 -1.59
C ALA A 188 -12.25 -8.28 -1.89
N ARG A 189 -12.44 -6.98 -2.17
CA ARG A 189 -13.69 -6.44 -2.74
C ARG A 189 -13.88 -7.03 -4.12
N TYR A 190 -12.76 -7.24 -4.80
CA TYR A 190 -12.65 -7.74 -6.15
C TYR A 190 -11.73 -8.97 -6.25
N GLU A 191 -11.02 -9.32 -5.16
CA GLU A 191 -9.93 -10.30 -5.08
C GLU A 191 -8.87 -10.05 -6.16
N ARG A 192 -8.62 -8.77 -6.43
CA ARG A 192 -7.78 -8.25 -7.52
C ARG A 192 -7.06 -6.99 -7.08
N LEU A 193 -5.87 -6.75 -7.64
CA LEU A 193 -4.98 -5.68 -7.18
C LEU A 193 -5.33 -4.31 -7.76
N TRP A 194 -6.10 -4.20 -8.84
CA TRP A 194 -6.34 -2.91 -9.49
C TRP A 194 -7.07 -1.88 -8.61
N PHE A 195 -8.01 -2.32 -7.77
CA PHE A 195 -8.70 -1.42 -6.84
C PHE A 195 -7.79 -0.88 -5.72
N PRO A 196 -7.06 -1.71 -4.94
CA PRO A 196 -6.13 -1.19 -3.95
C PRO A 196 -4.96 -0.41 -4.58
N ILE A 197 -4.44 -0.80 -5.75
CA ILE A 197 -3.45 0.01 -6.51
C ILE A 197 -4.01 1.39 -6.84
N GLY A 198 -5.27 1.48 -7.28
CA GLY A 198 -5.92 2.75 -7.58
C GLY A 198 -6.08 3.64 -6.34
N ILE A 199 -6.44 3.05 -5.20
CA ILE A 199 -6.51 3.78 -3.92
C ILE A 199 -5.12 4.29 -3.54
N HIS A 200 -4.13 3.41 -3.48
CA HIS A 200 -2.79 3.72 -2.98
C HIS A 200 -2.09 4.76 -3.86
N LEU A 201 -2.13 4.61 -5.19
CA LEU A 201 -1.53 5.60 -6.09
C LEU A 201 -2.20 6.97 -5.95
N ALA A 202 -3.52 7.03 -5.95
CA ALA A 202 -4.23 8.30 -5.81
C ALA A 202 -4.02 8.94 -4.43
N TRP A 203 -3.90 8.13 -3.37
CA TRP A 203 -3.56 8.58 -2.03
C TRP A 203 -2.19 9.27 -2.01
N ASN A 204 -1.16 8.62 -2.54
CA ASN A 204 0.19 9.18 -2.56
C ASN A 204 0.28 10.43 -3.44
N LEU A 205 -0.32 10.40 -4.64
CA LEU A 205 -0.30 11.54 -5.55
C LEU A 205 -1.10 12.73 -5.03
N LEU A 206 -2.24 12.48 -4.38
CA LEU A 206 -3.04 13.55 -3.83
C LEU A 206 -2.35 14.18 -2.61
N SER A 207 -1.80 13.37 -1.70
CA SER A 207 -1.08 13.87 -0.52
C SER A 207 0.14 14.71 -0.89
N GLY A 208 1.06 14.19 -1.71
CA GLY A 208 2.32 14.88 -2.01
C GLY A 208 2.29 15.74 -3.28
N PRO A 209 2.41 15.13 -4.47
CA PRO A 209 2.46 15.84 -5.75
C PRO A 209 1.35 16.86 -6.01
N ILE A 210 0.15 16.67 -5.46
CA ILE A 210 -0.99 17.56 -5.68
C ILE A 210 -1.17 18.56 -4.53
N LEU A 211 -1.36 18.11 -3.28
CA LEU A 211 -1.64 18.99 -2.13
C LEU A 211 -0.38 19.54 -1.44
N GLY A 212 0.79 18.94 -1.68
CA GLY A 212 2.06 19.42 -1.14
C GLY A 212 2.31 19.06 0.33
N TYR A 213 1.71 17.98 0.83
CA TYR A 213 2.16 17.34 2.07
C TYR A 213 3.35 16.41 1.79
N ASN A 214 4.02 15.94 2.84
CA ASN A 214 4.90 14.79 2.69
C ASN A 214 4.07 13.49 2.55
N VAL A 215 4.66 12.44 2.02
CA VAL A 215 4.05 11.10 1.89
C VAL A 215 4.85 10.13 2.74
N SER A 216 4.35 9.78 3.91
CA SER A 216 5.04 8.95 4.90
C SER A 216 6.49 9.40 5.18
N GLY A 217 6.70 10.71 5.30
CA GLY A 217 8.01 11.32 5.53
C GLY A 217 8.91 11.49 4.28
N TYR A 218 8.40 11.13 3.10
CA TYR A 218 9.02 11.47 1.81
C TYR A 218 8.51 12.83 1.31
N GLU A 219 9.45 13.74 1.05
CA GLU A 219 9.18 15.08 0.55
C GLU A 219 9.31 15.10 -0.99
N SER A 220 8.24 15.45 -1.70
CA SER A 220 8.28 15.63 -3.15
C SER A 220 9.12 16.86 -3.51
N SER A 221 9.95 16.77 -4.55
CA SER A 221 10.73 17.92 -5.04
C SER A 221 9.86 19.06 -5.57
N GLU A 222 8.70 18.73 -6.14
CA GLU A 222 7.71 19.70 -6.62
C GLU A 222 6.29 19.24 -6.26
N SER A 223 5.37 20.19 -6.24
CA SER A 223 3.94 19.94 -6.05
C SER A 223 3.11 21.02 -6.74
N VAL A 224 1.89 20.66 -7.13
CA VAL A 224 0.93 21.57 -7.78
C VAL A 224 0.45 22.64 -6.81
N LEU A 225 0.13 22.23 -5.58
CA LEU A 225 -0.14 23.11 -4.45
C LEU A 225 0.93 22.87 -3.40
N ARG A 226 1.24 23.91 -2.64
CA ARG A 226 2.02 23.80 -1.41
C ARG A 226 1.12 24.03 -0.23
N THR A 227 1.13 23.10 0.71
CA THR A 227 0.50 23.30 2.01
C THR A 227 1.43 24.11 2.89
N VAL A 228 1.01 25.32 3.29
CA VAL A 228 1.80 26.22 4.15
C VAL A 228 0.99 26.66 5.36
N GLY A 229 1.68 27.07 6.42
CA GLY A 229 1.05 27.55 7.65
C GLY A 229 1.55 26.84 8.89
N ARG A 230 0.77 26.88 9.97
CA ARG A 230 1.10 26.26 11.25
C ARG A 230 -0.12 25.55 11.84
N GLY A 231 0.15 24.49 12.58
CA GLY A 231 -0.83 23.73 13.34
C GLY A 231 -0.13 22.66 14.15
N GLU A 232 -0.83 22.09 15.12
CA GLU A 232 -0.28 21.00 15.92
C GLU A 232 0.00 19.77 15.04
N PRO A 233 1.17 19.11 15.18
CA PRO A 233 1.56 18.00 14.31
C PRO A 233 0.56 16.83 14.27
N TRP A 234 -0.19 16.58 15.34
CA TRP A 234 -1.21 15.52 15.35
C TRP A 234 -2.49 15.88 14.58
N LEU A 235 -2.72 17.18 14.31
CA LEU A 235 -3.81 17.65 13.45
C LEU A 235 -3.35 17.78 12.00
N THR A 236 -2.14 18.27 11.75
CA THR A 236 -1.61 18.51 10.39
C THR A 236 -0.95 17.29 9.79
N GLY A 237 -0.49 16.37 10.64
CA GLY A 237 0.38 15.26 10.29
C GLY A 237 1.89 15.59 10.31
N GLY A 238 2.24 16.86 10.54
CA GLY A 238 3.63 17.30 10.69
C GLY A 238 4.51 16.93 9.49
N TYR A 239 5.79 16.64 9.74
CA TYR A 239 6.74 16.27 8.68
C TYR A 239 6.51 14.86 8.11
N PHE A 240 5.72 14.02 8.79
CA PHE A 240 5.30 12.72 8.22
C PHE A 240 4.37 12.93 7.02
N GLY A 241 3.66 14.06 6.97
CA GLY A 241 2.63 14.36 5.99
C GLY A 241 1.23 14.15 6.54
N ILE A 242 0.19 14.39 5.74
CA ILE A 242 -1.21 14.30 6.19
C ILE A 242 -1.53 12.94 6.84
N GLU A 243 -0.83 11.88 6.44
CA GLU A 243 -0.85 10.52 7.02
C GLU A 243 -0.43 10.44 8.50
N GLY A 244 0.11 11.49 9.09
CA GLY A 244 0.34 11.61 10.53
C GLY A 244 -0.83 12.25 11.28
N SER A 245 -1.89 12.68 10.58
CA SER A 245 -3.03 13.41 11.15
C SER A 245 -4.06 12.47 11.76
N VAL A 246 -4.71 12.90 12.84
CA VAL A 246 -5.90 12.24 13.40
C VAL A 246 -7.07 12.20 12.41
N TRP A 247 -7.14 13.17 11.48
CA TRP A 247 -8.22 13.21 10.50
C TRP A 247 -8.11 12.06 9.50
N ILE A 248 -6.88 11.58 9.24
CA ILE A 248 -6.66 10.37 8.44
C ILE A 248 -7.24 9.14 9.14
N VAL A 249 -7.00 8.93 10.45
CA VAL A 249 -7.64 7.84 11.21
C VAL A 249 -9.15 7.83 10.98
N ILE A 250 -9.79 8.99 11.08
CA ILE A 250 -11.25 9.12 10.99
C ILE A 250 -11.75 8.73 9.60
N VAL A 251 -11.12 9.23 8.53
CA VAL A 251 -11.55 8.90 7.15
C VAL A 251 -11.21 7.46 6.78
N GLU A 252 -10.12 6.90 7.30
CA GLU A 252 -9.76 5.49 7.11
C GLU A 252 -10.78 4.58 7.79
N LEU A 253 -11.15 4.85 9.04
CA LEU A 253 -12.19 4.09 9.74
C LEU A 253 -13.54 4.18 9.02
N ALA A 254 -13.90 5.36 8.49
CA ALA A 254 -15.10 5.52 7.68
C ALA A 254 -15.03 4.71 6.37
N GLY A 255 -13.87 4.72 5.70
CA GLY A 255 -13.60 3.93 4.50
C GLY A 255 -13.68 2.43 4.76
N ILE A 256 -13.07 1.95 5.85
CA ILE A 256 -13.15 0.57 6.34
C ILE A 256 -14.61 0.18 6.58
N ALA A 257 -15.38 1.00 7.31
CA ALA A 257 -16.79 0.75 7.57
C ALA A 257 -17.61 0.64 6.26
N LEU A 258 -17.32 1.49 5.27
CA LEU A 258 -17.98 1.45 3.96
C LEU A 258 -17.65 0.17 3.18
N LEU A 259 -16.40 -0.29 3.21
CA LEU A 259 -15.99 -1.54 2.57
C LEU A 259 -16.63 -2.77 3.24
N LEU A 260 -16.77 -2.76 4.57
CA LEU A 260 -17.40 -3.85 5.34
C LEU A 260 -18.92 -3.94 5.14
N ARG A 261 -19.62 -2.84 4.85
CA ARG A 261 -21.09 -2.84 4.62
C ARG A 261 -21.53 -3.78 3.49
N ARG A 262 -20.68 -4.00 2.48
CA ARG A 262 -20.98 -4.94 1.41
C ARG A 262 -20.57 -6.35 1.86
N LYS A 263 -21.50 -7.15 2.38
CA LYS A 263 -21.34 -8.53 2.91
C LYS A 263 -20.76 -9.60 1.94
N GLN A 264 -20.17 -9.22 0.81
CA GLN A 264 -19.69 -10.16 -0.23
C GLN A 264 -18.57 -11.09 0.27
N TRP A 265 -17.92 -10.76 1.38
CA TRP A 265 -16.76 -11.43 1.95
C TRP A 265 -17.08 -12.53 2.97
N ILE A 266 -18.31 -12.54 3.48
CA ILE A 266 -18.77 -13.55 4.46
C ILE A 266 -19.33 -14.79 3.73
N ARG A 267 -19.57 -14.72 2.42
CA ARG A 267 -20.37 -15.72 1.67
C ARG A 267 -19.60 -16.62 0.69
N ARG A 268 -18.30 -16.85 0.89
CA ARG A 268 -17.53 -17.83 0.08
C ARG A 268 -16.64 -18.76 0.91
N SER A 269 -17.23 -19.35 1.94
CA SER A 269 -16.77 -20.62 2.49
C SER A 269 -17.99 -21.53 2.49
N VAL A 270 -17.85 -22.72 1.91
CA VAL A 270 -18.91 -23.66 1.50
C VAL A 270 -19.43 -23.36 0.09
N ASP A 271 -18.68 -23.83 -0.91
CA ASP A 271 -19.14 -24.76 -1.96
C ASP A 271 -17.93 -25.55 -2.47
#